data_AF-A0A958ZXR1-F1
#
_entry.id   AF-A0A958ZXR1-F1
#
_cell.length_a   1.000
_cell.length_b   1.000
_cell.length_c   1.000
_cell.angle_alpha   90.00
_cell.angle_beta   90.00
_cell.angle_gamma   90.00
#
_symmetry.space_group_name_H-M   'P 1'
#
loop_
_entity.id
_entity.type
_entity.pdbx_description
1 polymer ?
#
loop_
_entity_poly.entity_id
_entity_poly.type
_entity_poly.pdbx_seq_one_letter_code
_entity_poly.pdbx_strand_id
1 'polypeptide(L)'
;MIVAKDKLGVTTYFEDKKLIESTYKGRVDMSMSFDHLNKVAKFYETHEIRGAIIDLRELFGSFVKVMDYLLETFYPIAQKSGIKAQALVVTDDLIMKSLSGKLQNLASEFNITARVFNSREEAEEWMDSILTN
;
A
#
# COMPACT_ATOMS: atom_id res chain seq x y z
N MET A 1 13.64 8.33 0.56
CA MET A 1 13.52 9.00 -0.75
C MET A 1 12.05 9.13 -1.14
N ILE A 2 11.60 10.28 -1.65
CA ILE A 2 10.22 10.42 -2.15
C ILE A 2 10.11 9.71 -3.50
N VAL A 3 9.19 8.75 -3.61
CA VAL A 3 8.91 7.97 -4.83
C VAL A 3 7.79 8.64 -5.64
N ALA A 4 6.73 9.07 -4.96
CA ALA A 4 5.60 9.75 -5.57
C ALA A 4 5.05 10.80 -4.61
N LYS A 5 4.62 11.95 -5.16
CA LYS A 5 3.94 13.01 -4.40
C LYS A 5 3.01 13.77 -5.32
N ASP A 6 1.75 13.90 -4.91
CA ASP A 6 0.72 14.70 -5.58
C ASP A 6 -0.37 15.10 -4.57
N LYS A 7 -1.55 15.51 -5.05
CA LYS A 7 -2.65 15.95 -4.16
C LYS A 7 -3.32 14.79 -3.43
N LEU A 8 -3.23 13.57 -3.95
CA LEU A 8 -3.84 12.38 -3.36
C LEU A 8 -2.97 11.83 -2.24
N GLY A 9 -1.65 11.90 -2.36
CA GLY A 9 -0.77 11.36 -1.34
C GLY A 9 0.72 11.54 -1.56
N VAL A 10 1.47 10.90 -0.68
CA VAL A 10 2.93 10.79 -0.74
C VAL A 10 3.34 9.35 -0.48
N THR A 11 4.30 8.88 -1.28
CA THR A 11 4.98 7.60 -1.09
C THR A 11 6.46 7.85 -0.89
N THR A 12 7.01 7.29 0.18
CA THR A 12 8.42 7.39 0.56
C THR A 12 9.02 6.00 0.66
N TYR A 13 10.24 5.85 0.13
CA TYR A 13 11.06 4.66 0.28
C TYR A 13 12.13 4.85 1.36
N PHE A 14 12.26 3.86 2.23
CA PHE A 14 13.27 3.74 3.27
C PHE A 14 14.21 2.59 2.90
N GLU A 15 15.39 2.94 2.40
CA GLU A 15 16.33 2.01 1.77
C GLU A 15 16.92 1.00 2.75
N ASP A 16 17.22 1.44 3.98
CA ASP A 16 17.71 0.62 5.08
C ASP A 16 16.77 -0.55 5.41
N LYS A 17 15.46 -0.26 5.43
CA LYS A 17 14.41 -1.25 5.71
C LYS A 17 13.86 -1.93 4.45
N LYS A 18 14.23 -1.45 3.26
CA LYS A 18 13.57 -1.79 1.98
C LYS A 18 12.04 -1.65 2.08
N LEU A 19 11.59 -0.57 2.71
CA LEU A 19 10.20 -0.33 3.10
C LEU A 19 9.63 0.82 2.29
N ILE A 20 8.41 0.65 1.80
CA ILE A 20 7.61 1.74 1.25
C ILE A 20 6.56 2.17 2.27
N GLU A 21 6.46 3.48 2.51
CA GLU A 21 5.34 4.05 3.25
C GLU A 21 4.56 4.97 2.33
N SER A 22 3.25 4.76 2.26
CA SER A 22 2.34 5.60 1.50
C SER A 22 1.28 6.19 2.40
N THR A 23 1.03 7.49 2.29
CA THR A 23 -0.07 8.16 2.98
C THR A 23 -0.97 8.82 1.95
N TYR A 24 -2.22 8.41 1.92
CA TYR A 24 -3.25 8.90 1.02
C TYR A 24 -4.30 9.70 1.79
N LYS A 25 -4.74 10.81 1.19
CA LYS A 25 -5.66 11.75 1.81
C LYS A 25 -6.59 12.42 0.82
N GLY A 26 -7.70 12.93 1.34
CA GLY A 26 -8.70 13.65 0.58
C GLY A 26 -9.65 12.72 -0.16
N ARG A 27 -10.32 13.23 -1.20
CA ARG A 27 -11.27 12.43 -1.99
C ARG A 27 -10.53 11.64 -3.05
N VAL A 28 -10.89 10.37 -3.18
CA VAL A 28 -10.38 9.50 -4.24
C VAL A 28 -10.69 10.11 -5.62
N ASP A 29 -9.64 10.40 -6.36
CA ASP A 29 -9.68 10.74 -7.78
C ASP A 29 -9.01 9.60 -8.56
N MET A 30 -9.73 9.01 -9.52
CA MET A 30 -9.26 7.83 -10.25
C MET A 30 -8.02 8.11 -11.09
N SER A 31 -8.00 9.24 -11.81
CA SER A 31 -6.86 9.60 -12.65
C SER A 31 -5.61 9.77 -11.80
N MET A 32 -5.76 10.51 -10.69
CA MET A 32 -4.65 10.71 -9.75
C MET A 32 -4.21 9.40 -9.09
N SER A 33 -5.16 8.51 -8.77
CA SER A 33 -4.86 7.20 -8.18
C SER A 33 -4.00 6.36 -9.13
N PHE A 34 -4.38 6.26 -10.40
CA PHE A 34 -3.60 5.52 -11.39
C PHE A 34 -2.24 6.16 -11.65
N ASP A 35 -2.16 7.50 -11.78
CA ASP A 35 -0.90 8.20 -11.98
C ASP A 35 0.06 8.00 -10.79
N HIS A 36 -0.46 8.02 -9.57
CA HIS A 36 0.31 7.77 -8.37
C HIS A 36 0.83 6.33 -8.33
N LEU A 37 -0.07 5.35 -8.49
CA LEU A 37 0.27 3.94 -8.47
C LEU A 37 1.24 3.55 -9.59
N ASN A 38 1.11 4.14 -10.78
CA ASN A 38 2.04 3.91 -11.88
C ASN A 38 3.47 4.38 -11.54
N LYS A 39 3.63 5.50 -10.83
CA LYS A 39 4.95 5.96 -10.37
C LYS A 39 5.55 4.98 -9.36
N VAL A 40 4.72 4.51 -8.43
CA VAL A 40 5.14 3.51 -7.43
C VAL A 40 5.48 2.17 -8.10
N ALA A 41 4.65 1.68 -9.04
CA ALA A 41 4.91 0.44 -9.76
C ALA A 41 6.25 0.47 -10.51
N LYS A 42 6.56 1.54 -11.24
CA LYS A 42 7.86 1.74 -11.90
C LYS A 42 9.04 1.72 -10.92
N PHE A 43 8.83 2.18 -9.70
CA PHE A 43 9.84 2.13 -8.66
C PHE A 43 10.10 0.68 -8.21
N TYR A 44 9.04 -0.09 -8.00
CA TYR A 44 9.12 -1.52 -7.65
C TYR A 44 9.82 -2.36 -8.74
N GLU A 45 9.73 -1.98 -10.01
CA GLU A 45 10.45 -2.68 -11.10
C GLU A 45 11.98 -2.58 -10.97
N THR A 46 12.48 -1.57 -10.27
CA THR A 46 13.92 -1.23 -10.22
C THR A 46 14.53 -1.34 -8.82
N HIS A 47 13.71 -1.52 -7.78
CA HIS A 47 14.15 -1.54 -6.39
C HIS A 47 13.58 -2.74 -5.68
N GLU A 48 14.40 -3.41 -4.87
CA GLU A 48 13.91 -4.43 -3.95
C GLU A 48 13.10 -3.74 -2.83
N ILE A 49 11.84 -4.12 -2.71
CA ILE A 49 10.92 -3.70 -1.66
C ILE A 49 10.49 -4.94 -0.91
N ARG A 50 10.62 -4.95 0.41
CA ARG A 50 10.25 -6.10 1.28
C ARG A 50 8.95 -5.86 2.04
N GLY A 51 8.66 -4.61 2.38
CA GLY A 51 7.47 -4.23 3.14
C GLY A 51 6.79 -2.99 2.57
N ALA A 52 5.49 -2.87 2.82
CA ALA A 52 4.72 -1.68 2.54
C ALA A 52 3.79 -1.31 3.70
N ILE A 53 3.80 -0.05 4.15
CA ILE A 53 2.77 0.51 5.04
C ILE A 53 1.94 1.49 4.22
N ILE A 54 0.62 1.33 4.24
CA ILE A 54 -0.31 2.13 3.46
C ILE A 54 -1.33 2.74 4.41
N ASP A 55 -1.23 4.04 4.63
CA ASP A 55 -2.14 4.82 5.47
C ASP A 55 -3.25 5.44 4.61
N LEU A 56 -4.48 4.99 4.86
CA LEU A 56 -5.71 5.38 4.18
C LEU A 56 -6.68 6.11 5.11
N ARG A 57 -6.28 6.43 6.35
CA ARG A 57 -7.19 7.01 7.36
C ARG A 57 -7.79 8.36 6.96
N GLU A 58 -7.08 9.12 6.14
CA GLU A 58 -7.53 10.42 5.64
C GLU A 58 -8.10 10.34 4.22
N LEU A 59 -8.20 9.14 3.64
CA LEU A 59 -8.73 8.94 2.31
C LEU A 59 -10.25 8.75 2.38
N PHE A 60 -10.99 9.40 1.48
CA PHE A 60 -12.45 9.33 1.45
C PHE A 60 -12.94 8.92 0.07
N GLY A 61 -13.92 8.02 0.04
CA GLY A 61 -14.54 7.52 -1.19
C GLY A 61 -14.15 6.08 -1.50
N SER A 62 -14.66 5.57 -2.62
CA SER A 62 -14.44 4.19 -3.04
C SER A 62 -13.27 4.10 -4.01
N PHE A 63 -12.34 3.19 -3.73
CA PHE A 63 -11.22 2.83 -4.60
C PHE A 63 -11.41 1.45 -5.26
N VAL A 64 -12.66 0.97 -5.37
CA VAL A 64 -12.98 -0.32 -6.00
C VAL A 64 -12.47 -0.41 -7.44
N LYS A 65 -12.56 0.66 -8.22
CA LYS A 65 -12.09 0.68 -9.61
C LYS A 65 -10.56 0.53 -9.75
N VAL A 66 -9.82 0.74 -8.67
CA VAL A 66 -8.36 0.58 -8.64
C VAL A 66 -7.99 -0.89 -8.39
N MET A 67 -8.92 -1.70 -7.87
CA MET A 67 -8.67 -3.10 -7.52
C MET A 67 -8.23 -3.95 -8.71
N ASP A 68 -8.88 -3.79 -9.86
CA ASP A 68 -8.52 -4.55 -11.07
C ASP A 68 -7.08 -4.25 -11.50
N TYR A 69 -6.68 -2.97 -11.45
CA TYR A 69 -5.30 -2.58 -11.71
C TYR A 69 -4.33 -3.13 -10.65
N LEU A 70 -4.72 -3.15 -9.38
CA LEU A 70 -3.88 -3.72 -8.32
C LEU A 70 -3.64 -5.21 -8.57
N LEU A 71 -4.69 -5.95 -8.91
CA LEU A 71 -4.65 -7.38 -9.20
C LEU A 71 -3.83 -7.68 -10.47
N GLU A 72 -4.15 -7.02 -11.58
CA GLU A 72 -3.61 -7.39 -12.90
C GLU A 72 -2.21 -6.81 -13.16
N THR A 73 -1.88 -5.69 -12.52
CA THR A 73 -0.65 -4.95 -12.82
C THR A 73 0.23 -4.76 -11.60
N PHE A 74 -0.30 -4.13 -10.55
CA PHE A 74 0.54 -3.66 -9.44
C PHE A 74 1.13 -4.80 -8.60
N TYR A 75 0.30 -5.72 -8.09
CA TYR A 75 0.77 -6.81 -7.23
C TYR A 75 1.69 -7.80 -7.94
N PRO A 76 1.50 -8.16 -9.22
CA PRO A 76 2.49 -8.93 -9.97
C PRO A 76 3.88 -8.25 -10.01
N ILE A 77 3.92 -6.93 -10.21
CA ILE A 77 5.17 -6.16 -10.17
C ILE A 77 5.74 -6.15 -8.75
N ALA A 78 4.88 -5.95 -7.75
CA ALA A 78 5.29 -5.90 -6.36
C ALA A 78 5.87 -7.22 -5.85
N GLN A 79 5.26 -8.34 -6.23
CA GLN A 79 5.76 -9.67 -5.93
C GLN A 79 7.14 -9.89 -6.55
N LYS A 80 7.34 -9.48 -7.81
CA LYS A 80 8.65 -9.58 -8.49
C LYS A 80 9.74 -8.72 -7.84
N SER A 81 9.37 -7.61 -7.20
CA SER A 81 10.32 -6.79 -6.44
C SER A 81 10.75 -7.43 -5.11
N GLY A 82 10.11 -8.53 -4.69
CA GLY A 82 10.40 -9.22 -3.44
C GLY A 82 9.56 -8.78 -2.24
N ILE A 83 8.41 -8.12 -2.45
CA ILE A 83 7.55 -7.72 -1.33
C ILE A 83 7.04 -8.95 -0.58
N LYS A 84 7.10 -8.90 0.75
CA LYS A 84 6.68 -9.98 1.64
C LYS A 84 5.48 -9.61 2.50
N ALA A 85 5.39 -8.34 2.88
CA ALA A 85 4.38 -7.88 3.83
C ALA A 85 3.77 -6.52 3.47
N GLN A 86 2.51 -6.36 3.84
CA GLN A 86 1.75 -5.13 3.63
C GLN A 86 0.87 -4.81 4.85
N ALA A 87 1.04 -3.63 5.42
CA ALA A 87 0.16 -3.10 6.45
C ALA A 87 -0.80 -2.07 5.84
N LEU A 88 -2.09 -2.22 6.12
CA LEU A 88 -3.12 -1.25 5.75
C LEU A 88 -3.59 -0.54 7.01
N VAL A 89 -3.34 0.75 7.13
CA VAL A 89 -3.81 1.58 8.25
C VAL A 89 -5.07 2.31 7.82
N VAL A 90 -6.19 2.04 8.48
CA VAL A 90 -7.51 2.52 8.08
C VAL A 90 -8.29 3.09 9.26
N THR A 91 -9.35 3.84 8.97
CA THR A 91 -10.33 4.27 9.99
C THR A 91 -11.23 3.12 10.41
N ASP A 92 -11.72 3.20 11.65
CA ASP A 92 -12.62 2.19 12.23
C ASP A 92 -14.08 2.35 11.73
N ASP A 93 -14.28 2.43 10.41
CA ASP A 93 -15.60 2.52 9.79
C ASP A 93 -15.89 1.31 8.89
N LEU A 94 -17.18 1.01 8.72
CA LEU A 94 -17.63 -0.18 7.98
C LEU A 94 -17.21 -0.18 6.51
N ILE A 95 -17.12 0.99 5.89
CA ILE A 95 -16.75 1.10 4.46
C ILE A 95 -15.27 0.77 4.32
N MET A 96 -14.41 1.39 5.12
CA MET A 96 -12.97 1.13 5.10
C MET A 96 -12.64 -0.29 5.50
N LYS A 97 -13.31 -0.87 6.51
CA LYS A 97 -13.17 -2.29 6.86
C LYS A 97 -13.48 -3.22 5.69
N SER A 98 -14.55 -2.95 4.95
CA SER A 98 -14.93 -3.77 3.80
C SER A 98 -13.90 -3.66 2.66
N LEU A 99 -13.46 -2.44 2.35
CA LEU A 99 -12.50 -2.20 1.27
C LEU A 99 -11.09 -2.71 1.63
N SER A 100 -10.65 -2.54 2.87
CA SER A 100 -9.35 -3.04 3.34
C SER A 100 -9.30 -4.57 3.38
N GLY A 101 -10.40 -5.23 3.76
CA GLY A 101 -10.51 -6.69 3.68
C GLY A 101 -10.35 -7.21 2.25
N LYS A 102 -10.91 -6.51 1.26
CA LYS A 102 -10.69 -6.85 -0.16
C LYS A 102 -9.23 -6.68 -0.57
N LEU A 103 -8.58 -5.58 -0.18
CA LEU A 103 -7.16 -5.36 -0.44
C LEU A 103 -6.28 -6.44 0.20
N GLN A 104 -6.59 -6.81 1.44
CA GLN A 104 -5.86 -7.85 2.17
C GLN A 104 -5.96 -9.20 1.45
N ASN A 105 -7.16 -9.57 0.99
CA ASN A 105 -7.36 -10.80 0.22
C ASN A 105 -6.58 -10.77 -1.09
N LEU A 106 -6.66 -9.66 -1.85
CA LEU A 106 -5.91 -9.51 -3.10
C LEU A 106 -4.41 -9.65 -2.87
N ALA A 107 -3.84 -9.01 -1.85
CA ALA A 107 -2.42 -9.13 -1.54
C ALA A 107 -2.04 -10.59 -1.21
N SER A 108 -2.91 -11.31 -0.50
CA SER A 108 -2.70 -12.72 -0.13
C SER A 108 -2.65 -13.65 -1.36
N GLU A 109 -3.38 -13.34 -2.44
CA GLU A 109 -3.30 -14.09 -3.71
C GLU A 109 -1.90 -14.06 -4.34
N PHE A 110 -1.08 -13.06 -3.97
CA PHE A 110 0.31 -12.91 -4.41
C PHE A 110 1.32 -13.35 -3.35
N ASN A 111 0.90 -14.13 -2.35
CA ASN A 111 1.73 -14.55 -1.21
C ASN A 111 2.31 -13.39 -0.39
N ILE A 112 1.64 -12.24 -0.41
CA ILE A 112 2.01 -11.08 0.41
C ILE A 112 1.24 -11.19 1.72
N THR A 113 1.96 -11.25 2.85
CA THR A 113 1.33 -11.28 4.17
C THR A 113 0.75 -9.89 4.44
N ALA A 114 -0.57 -9.77 4.37
CA ALA A 114 -1.25 -8.49 4.56
C ALA A 114 -2.01 -8.44 5.90
N ARG A 115 -1.98 -7.29 6.58
CA ARG A 115 -2.75 -7.06 7.81
C ARG A 115 -3.31 -5.64 7.87
N VAL A 116 -4.52 -5.54 8.41
CA VAL A 116 -5.23 -4.27 8.61
C VAL A 116 -5.05 -3.81 10.06
N PHE A 117 -4.82 -2.52 10.24
CA PHE A 117 -4.63 -1.85 11.52
C PHE A 117 -5.47 -0.57 11.58
N ASN A 118 -5.87 -0.20 12.80
CA ASN A 118 -6.49 1.10 13.07
C ASN A 118 -5.48 2.13 13.61
N SER A 119 -4.27 1.67 13.98
CA SER A 119 -3.16 2.48 14.45
C SER A 119 -1.96 2.35 13.53
N ARG A 120 -1.30 3.48 13.27
CA ARG A 120 -0.05 3.51 12.51
C ARG A 120 1.10 2.91 13.31
N GLU A 121 1.14 3.17 14.61
CA GLU A 121 2.15 2.63 15.52
C GLU A 121 2.14 1.10 15.53
N GLU A 122 0.97 0.49 15.69
CA GLU A 122 0.82 -0.98 15.64
C GLU A 122 1.23 -1.58 14.29
N ALA A 123 0.97 -0.86 13.20
CA ALA A 123 1.37 -1.29 11.86
C ALA A 123 2.89 -1.24 11.67
N GLU A 124 3.54 -0.21 12.20
CA GLU A 124 5.00 -0.05 12.18
C GLU A 124 5.68 -1.12 13.03
N GLU A 125 5.21 -1.37 14.25
CA GLU A 125 5.71 -2.45 15.13
C GLU A 125 5.61 -3.82 14.48
N TRP A 126 4.44 -4.12 13.88
CA TRP A 126 4.24 -5.37 13.16
C TRP A 126 5.15 -5.49 11.93
N MET A 127 5.28 -4.41 11.14
CA MET A 127 6.15 -4.41 9.97
C MET A 127 7.61 -4.66 10.36
N ASP A 128 8.10 -3.98 11.39
CA ASP A 128 9.46 -4.18 11.90
C ASP A 128 9.67 -5.63 12.40
N SER A 129 8.65 -6.22 13.06
CA SER A 129 8.70 -7.62 13.49
C SER A 129 8.81 -8.61 12.32
N ILE A 130 8.21 -8.31 11.17
CA ILE A 130 8.27 -9.20 10.00
C ILE A 130 9.54 -9.01 9.19
N LEU A 131 10.00 -7.77 9.03
CA LEU A 131 11.16 -7.47 8.18
C LEU A 131 12.51 -7.83 8.82
N THR A 132 12.54 -7.97 10.15
CA THR A 132 13.75 -8.37 10.91
C THR A 132 13.94 -9.89 10.97
N ASN A 133 12.91 -10.67 10.61
CA ASN A 133 12.94 -12.14 10.55
C ASN A 133 13.27 -12.65 9.13
#